data_AF-A0A8T7E9T4-F1
#
_entry.id   AF-A0A8T7E9T4-F1
#
_cell.length_a   1.000
_cell.length_b   1.000
_cell.length_c   1.000
_cell.angle_alpha   90.00
_cell.angle_beta   90.00
_cell.angle_gamma   90.00
#
_symmetry.space_group_name_H-M   'P 1'
#
loop_
_entity.id
_entity.type
_entity.pdbx_description
1 polymer ?
#
loop_
_entity_poly.entity_id
_entity_poly.type
_entity_poly.pdbx_seq_one_letter_code
_entity_poly.pdbx_strand_id
1 'polypeptide(L)'
;MKTHKVTIELSDIDYTLLKEMADASKWPLQEVIIQCIQAGMPPSLSKVPEAFHADLIALNSMNDKELMQVADGRWPEPANQTELHRKADFASLRRTYALSLLKWRGHPIIAEDVLL
;
A
#
# COMPACT_ATOMS: atom_id res chain seq x y z
N MET A 1 16.46 16.22 4.63
CA MET A 1 15.05 15.76 4.54
C MET A 1 14.15 16.97 4.73
N LYS A 2 13.15 17.20 3.88
CA LYS A 2 12.17 18.29 4.08
C LYS A 2 11.02 17.75 4.92
N THR A 3 10.59 18.49 5.94
CA THR A 3 9.45 18.15 6.79
C THR A 3 8.28 19.09 6.47
N HIS A 4 7.06 18.55 6.53
CA HIS A 4 5.82 19.30 6.32
C HIS A 4 4.92 19.11 7.54
N LYS A 5 4.31 20.20 8.03
CA LYS A 5 3.33 20.13 9.12
C LYS A 5 1.96 19.88 8.52
N VAL A 6 1.27 18.86 9.04
CA VAL A 6 -0.11 18.50 8.67
C VAL A 6 -0.97 18.61 9.92
N THR A 7 -2.17 19.18 9.79
CA THR A 7 -3.20 19.19 10.83
C THR A 7 -4.29 18.20 10.43
N ILE A 8 -4.63 17.27 11.32
CA ILE A 8 -5.68 16.27 11.10
C ILE A 8 -6.66 16.32 12.26
N GLU A 9 -7.92 16.02 11.97
CA GLU A 9 -8.93 15.75 12.99
C GLU A 9 -8.95 14.24 13.25
N LEU A 10 -8.88 13.86 14.53
CA LEU A 10 -8.95 12.48 14.97
C LEU A 10 -10.28 12.25 15.69
N SER A 11 -10.83 11.05 15.58
CA SER A 11 -11.93 10.68 16.46
C SER A 11 -11.45 10.63 17.91
N ASP A 12 -12.35 10.85 18.87
CA ASP A 12 -12.01 10.75 20.30
C ASP A 12 -11.44 9.36 20.65
N ILE A 13 -11.95 8.32 19.99
CA ILE A 13 -11.50 6.93 20.14
C ILE A 13 -10.03 6.81 19.72
N ASP A 14 -9.68 7.28 18.52
CA ASP A 14 -8.32 7.16 17.98
C ASP A 14 -7.32 7.99 18.80
N TYR A 15 -7.69 9.22 19.18
CA TYR A 15 -6.83 10.08 20.00
C TYR A 15 -6.56 9.46 21.38
N THR A 16 -7.60 8.91 22.02
CA THR A 16 -7.47 8.29 23.34
C THR A 16 -6.51 7.10 23.28
N LEU A 17 -6.68 6.21 22.29
CA LEU A 17 -5.80 5.06 22.09
C LEU A 17 -4.34 5.49 21.86
N LEU A 18 -4.10 6.48 20.99
CA LEU A 18 -2.76 6.99 20.72
C LEU A 18 -2.12 7.61 21.97
N LYS A 19 -2.91 8.29 22.80
CA LYS A 19 -2.44 8.91 24.04
C LYS A 19 -2.09 7.88 25.11
N GLU A 20 -2.92 6.86 25.29
CA GLU A 20 -2.62 5.73 26.20
C GLU A 20 -1.31 5.03 25.79
N MET A 21 -1.09 4.82 24.50
CA MET A 21 0.15 4.24 23.98
C MET A 21 1.36 5.15 24.20
N ALA A 22 1.20 6.46 24.05
CA ALA A 22 2.26 7.42 24.34
C ALA A 22 2.66 7.40 25.82
N ASP A 23 1.66 7.41 26.72
CA ASP A 23 1.89 7.37 28.16
C ASP A 23 2.55 6.05 28.60
N ALA A 24 2.07 4.92 28.07
CA ALA A 24 2.62 3.59 28.38
C ALA A 24 4.05 3.39 27.84
N SER A 25 4.31 3.84 26.60
CA SER A 25 5.64 3.72 25.97
C SER A 25 6.62 4.80 26.43
N LYS A 26 6.13 5.83 27.11
CA LYS A 26 6.88 7.06 27.47
C LYS A 26 7.42 7.79 26.24
N TRP A 27 6.76 7.65 25.10
CA TRP A 27 7.11 8.37 23.88
C TRP A 27 6.24 9.62 23.75
N PRO A 28 6.75 10.70 23.12
CA PRO A 28 5.89 11.81 22.74
C PRO A 28 4.75 11.32 21.86
N LEU A 29 3.53 11.85 22.06
CA LEU A 29 2.36 11.51 21.24
C LEU A 29 2.64 11.63 19.73
N GLN A 30 3.40 12.66 19.32
CA GLN A 30 3.81 12.85 17.94
C GLN A 30 4.62 11.65 17.40
N GLU A 31 5.50 11.05 18.21
CA GLU A 31 6.33 9.93 17.76
C GLU A 31 5.51 8.65 17.60
N VAL A 32 4.54 8.41 18.49
CA VAL A 32 3.58 7.32 18.34
C VAL A 32 2.76 7.50 17.06
N ILE A 33 2.28 8.73 16.78
CA ILE A 33 1.55 9.04 15.54
C ILE A 33 2.43 8.78 14.31
N ILE A 34 3.68 9.26 14.31
CA ILE A 34 4.62 9.03 13.21
C ILE A 34 4.86 7.53 13.02
N GLN A 35 5.04 6.77 14.09
CA GLN A 35 5.24 5.32 14.03
C GLN A 35 4.02 4.61 13.41
N CYS A 36 2.80 4.98 13.81
CA CYS A 36 1.57 4.43 13.22
C CYS A 36 1.46 4.76 11.72
N ILE A 37 1.78 6.01 11.32
CA ILE A 37 1.78 6.42 9.91
C ILE A 37 2.83 5.63 9.12
N GLN A 38 4.05 5.49 9.65
CA GLN A 38 5.14 4.76 9.00
C GLN A 38 4.80 3.29 8.82
N ALA A 39 4.23 2.64 9.83
CA ALA A 39 3.79 1.25 9.76
C ALA A 39 2.61 1.05 8.77
N GLY A 40 1.79 2.09 8.58
CA GLY A 40 0.65 2.12 7.66
C GLY A 40 0.91 2.77 6.31
N MET A 41 2.18 2.96 5.90
CA MET A 41 2.48 3.59 4.61
C MET A 41 1.98 2.73 3.43
N PRO A 42 1.43 3.36 2.37
CA PRO A 42 1.09 2.65 1.14
C PRO A 42 2.34 2.04 0.48
N PRO A 43 2.17 1.02 -0.37
CA PRO A 43 3.29 0.40 -1.07
C PRO A 43 4.06 1.40 -1.94
N SER A 44 5.38 1.44 -1.75
CA SER A 44 6.29 2.32 -2.50
C SER A 44 6.69 1.71 -3.84
N LEU A 45 6.81 2.55 -4.87
CA LEU A 45 7.36 2.18 -6.18
C LEU A 45 8.85 2.52 -6.33
N SER A 46 9.55 2.89 -5.25
CA SER A 46 10.96 3.31 -5.31
C SER A 46 11.93 2.28 -5.90
N LYS A 47 11.58 0.99 -5.83
CA LYS A 47 12.36 -0.12 -6.40
C LYS A 47 11.83 -0.62 -7.75
N VAL A 48 10.70 -0.08 -8.22
CA VAL A 48 10.09 -0.45 -9.50
C VAL A 48 10.67 0.45 -10.59
N PRO A 49 11.05 -0.08 -11.78
CA PRO A 49 11.42 0.75 -12.91
C PRO A 49 10.33 1.75 -13.29
N GLU A 50 10.71 3.00 -13.57
CA GLU A 50 9.79 4.10 -13.87
C GLU A 50 8.81 3.79 -15.01
N ALA A 51 9.25 3.00 -15.99
CA ALA A 51 8.44 2.53 -17.12
C ALA A 51 7.13 1.83 -16.70
N PHE A 52 7.06 1.29 -15.49
CA PHE A 52 5.89 0.57 -14.97
C PHE A 52 5.08 1.37 -13.96
N HIS A 53 5.52 2.57 -13.56
CA HIS A 53 4.88 3.34 -12.48
C HIS A 53 3.46 3.74 -12.84
N ALA A 54 3.23 4.23 -14.06
CA ALA A 54 1.91 4.67 -14.49
C ALA A 54 0.87 3.53 -14.39
N ASP A 55 1.24 2.33 -14.87
CA ASP A 55 0.35 1.17 -14.87
C ASP A 55 0.04 0.65 -13.47
N LEU A 56 1.00 0.74 -12.53
CA LEU A 56 0.79 0.34 -11.13
C LEU A 56 0.03 1.42 -10.35
N ILE A 57 0.34 2.70 -10.54
CA ILE A 57 -0.38 3.80 -9.88
C ILE A 57 -1.86 3.76 -10.22
N ALA A 58 -2.22 3.41 -11.46
CA ALA A 58 -3.61 3.24 -11.87
C ALA A 58 -4.41 2.24 -11.01
N LEU A 59 -3.75 1.27 -10.37
CA LEU A 59 -4.39 0.33 -9.44
C LEU A 59 -4.91 1.04 -8.16
N ASN A 60 -4.31 2.15 -7.73
CA ASN A 60 -4.76 2.88 -6.53
C ASN A 60 -6.19 3.41 -6.65
N SER A 61 -6.66 3.66 -7.88
CA SER A 61 -8.02 4.14 -8.15
C SER A 61 -9.06 3.02 -8.19
N MET A 62 -8.64 1.75 -8.22
CA MET A 62 -9.55 0.61 -8.23
C MET A 62 -10.18 0.40 -6.85
N ASN A 63 -11.42 -0.10 -6.82
CA ASN A 63 -12.04 -0.58 -5.59
C ASN A 63 -11.49 -1.95 -5.19
N ASP A 64 -11.83 -2.42 -4.00
CA ASP A 64 -11.25 -3.64 -3.45
C ASP A 64 -11.61 -4.89 -4.26
N LYS A 65 -12.82 -4.95 -4.84
CA LYS A 65 -13.25 -6.07 -5.68
C LYS A 65 -12.43 -6.14 -6.98
N GLU A 66 -12.17 -4.99 -7.60
CA GLU A 66 -11.31 -4.90 -8.78
C GLU A 66 -9.87 -5.30 -8.46
N LEU A 67 -9.33 -4.84 -7.31
CA LEU A 67 -8.00 -5.25 -6.87
C LEU A 67 -7.90 -6.74 -6.57
N MET A 68 -8.93 -7.36 -5.99
CA MET A 68 -8.99 -8.81 -5.80
C MET A 68 -8.95 -9.55 -7.15
N GLN A 69 -9.68 -9.07 -8.16
CA GLN A 69 -9.61 -9.65 -9.51
C GLN A 69 -8.20 -9.55 -10.11
N VAL A 70 -7.51 -8.41 -9.92
CA VAL A 70 -6.10 -8.27 -10.33
C VAL A 70 -5.22 -9.27 -9.60
N ALA A 71 -5.33 -9.38 -8.27
CA ALA A 71 -4.56 -10.31 -7.46
C ALA A 71 -4.75 -11.77 -7.89
N ASP A 72 -5.99 -12.15 -8.20
CA ASP A 72 -6.37 -13.48 -8.69
C ASP A 72 -5.94 -13.76 -10.15
N GLY A 73 -5.30 -12.79 -10.82
CA GLY A 73 -4.93 -12.90 -12.24
C GLY A 73 -6.11 -12.81 -13.20
N ARG A 74 -7.30 -12.44 -12.73
CA ARG A 74 -8.53 -12.28 -13.51
C ARG A 74 -8.64 -10.84 -14.02
N TRP A 75 -7.63 -10.38 -14.76
CA TRP A 75 -7.55 -9.00 -15.23
C TRP A 75 -7.15 -8.92 -16.71
N PRO A 76 -7.77 -8.02 -17.51
CA PRO A 76 -7.36 -7.83 -18.89
C PRO A 76 -5.92 -7.29 -18.93
N GLU A 77 -5.07 -7.95 -19.71
CA GLU A 77 -3.71 -7.46 -19.97
C GLU A 77 -3.75 -5.99 -20.42
N PRO A 78 -2.82 -5.12 -19.95
CA PRO A 78 -2.75 -3.74 -20.43
C PRO A 78 -2.69 -3.73 -21.96
N ALA A 79 -3.52 -2.90 -22.60
CA ALA A 79 -3.62 -2.84 -24.06
C ALA A 79 -2.28 -2.55 -24.76
N ASN A 80 -1.29 -2.00 -24.03
CA ASN A 80 0.03 -1.62 -24.51
C ASN A 80 1.16 -2.48 -23.92
N GLN A 81 0.97 -3.80 -23.77
CA GLN A 81 2.08 -4.68 -23.38
C GLN A 81 3.21 -4.63 -24.42
N THR A 82 4.32 -4.01 -24.04
CA THR A 82 5.56 -4.04 -24.81
C THR A 82 6.37 -5.31 -24.47
N GLU A 83 7.38 -5.64 -25.28
CA GLU A 83 8.32 -6.74 -24.98
C GLU A 83 8.98 -6.60 -23.59
N LEU A 84 9.14 -5.36 -23.12
CA LEU A 84 9.64 -5.04 -21.78
C LEU A 84 8.73 -5.59 -20.67
N HIS A 85 7.40 -5.52 -20.85
CA HIS A 85 6.43 -6.03 -19.87
C HIS A 85 6.53 -7.55 -19.74
N ARG A 86 6.72 -8.26 -20.86
CA ARG A 86 6.89 -9.71 -20.86
C ARG A 86 8.19 -10.13 -20.20
N LYS A 87 9.31 -9.47 -20.53
CA LYS A 87 10.63 -9.76 -19.94
C LYS A 87 10.67 -9.52 -18.42
N ALA A 88 9.87 -8.56 -17.93
CA ALA A 88 9.82 -8.20 -16.52
C ALA A 88 8.78 -8.96 -15.69
N ASP A 89 8.06 -9.92 -16.29
CA ASP A 89 6.90 -10.58 -15.67
C ASP A 89 5.93 -9.56 -15.03
N PHE A 90 5.49 -8.60 -15.86
CA PHE A 90 4.67 -7.48 -15.40
C PHE A 90 3.34 -7.93 -14.77
N ALA A 91 2.82 -9.10 -15.18
CA ALA A 91 1.62 -9.68 -14.58
C ALA A 91 1.84 -10.00 -13.10
N SER A 92 2.97 -10.65 -12.77
CA SER A 92 3.35 -10.91 -11.38
C SER A 92 3.53 -9.61 -10.58
N LEU A 93 4.26 -8.63 -11.13
CA LEU A 93 4.44 -7.32 -10.48
C LEU A 93 3.11 -6.62 -10.18
N ARG A 94 2.16 -6.65 -11.11
CA ARG A 94 0.84 -6.04 -10.95
C ARG A 94 0.01 -6.76 -9.88
N ARG A 95 0.07 -8.10 -9.82
CA ARG A 95 -0.56 -8.92 -8.77
C ARG A 95 0.00 -8.59 -7.39
N THR A 96 1.33 -8.57 -7.24
CA THR A 96 1.99 -8.23 -5.97
C THR A 96 1.64 -6.82 -5.50
N TYR A 97 1.57 -5.85 -6.40
CA TYR A 97 1.17 -4.49 -6.04
C TYR A 97 -0.30 -4.40 -5.62
N ALA A 98 -1.20 -5.09 -6.32
CA ALA A 98 -2.62 -5.16 -5.96
C ALA A 98 -2.84 -5.80 -4.57
N LEU A 99 -2.13 -6.90 -4.27
CA LEU A 99 -2.08 -7.48 -2.93
C LEU A 99 -1.59 -6.44 -1.92
N SER A 100 -0.47 -5.76 -2.19
CA SER A 100 0.06 -4.76 -1.26
C SER A 100 -0.93 -3.62 -0.97
N LEU A 101 -1.73 -3.20 -1.96
CA LEU A 101 -2.81 -2.22 -1.78
C LEU A 101 -3.96 -2.79 -0.93
N LEU A 102 -4.39 -4.02 -1.17
CA LEU A 102 -5.43 -4.68 -0.37
C LEU A 102 -5.01 -4.76 1.10
N LYS A 103 -3.76 -5.16 1.38
CA LYS A 103 -3.19 -5.17 2.73
C LYS A 103 -3.24 -3.78 3.37
N TRP A 104 -2.82 -2.75 2.63
CA TRP A 104 -2.81 -1.37 3.10
C TRP A 104 -4.23 -0.86 3.42
N ARG A 105 -5.24 -1.33 2.68
CA ARG A 105 -6.67 -1.03 2.91
C ARG A 105 -7.32 -1.86 4.03
N GLY A 106 -6.53 -2.68 4.74
CA GLY A 106 -7.01 -3.46 5.88
C GLY A 106 -7.55 -4.85 5.53
N HIS A 107 -7.37 -5.33 4.30
CA HIS A 107 -7.73 -6.71 3.95
C HIS A 107 -6.67 -7.69 4.44
N PRO A 108 -7.07 -8.78 5.12
CA PRO A 108 -6.13 -9.83 5.50
C PRO A 108 -5.63 -10.55 4.24
N ILE A 109 -4.32 -10.62 4.06
CA ILE A 109 -3.72 -11.46 3.02
C ILE A 109 -3.36 -12.78 3.66
N ILE A 110 -4.05 -13.84 3.26
CA ILE A 110 -3.70 -15.20 3.64
C ILE A 110 -2.41 -15.54 2.89
N ALA A 111 -1.38 -15.92 3.62
CA ALA A 111 0.01 -16.03 3.12
C ALA A 111 0.26 -17.10 2.04
N GLU A 112 -0.78 -17.80 1.57
CA GLU A 112 -0.66 -18.84 0.54
C GLU A 112 -0.21 -18.27 -0.82
N ASP A 113 -0.38 -16.97 -1.06
CA ASP A 113 -0.03 -16.31 -2.33
C ASP A 113 1.39 -15.70 -2.39
N VAL A 114 2.19 -15.76 -1.32
CA VAL A 114 3.52 -15.12 -1.26
C VAL A 114 4.68 -16.07 -1.64
N LEU A 115 4.39 -17.35 -1.89
CA LEU A 115 5.39 -18.40 -2.16
C LEU A 115 5.38 -18.96 -3.60
N LEU A 116 4.80 -18.24 -4.57
CA LEU A 116 4.88 -18.60 -5.99
C LEU A 116 5.69 -17.57 -6.79
#